data_AF-A0A133Y3B5-F1
#
_entry.id   AF-A0A133Y3B5-F1
#
_cell.length_a   1.000
_cell.length_b   1.000
_cell.length_c   1.000
_cell.angle_alpha   90.00
_cell.angle_beta   90.00
_cell.angle_gamma   90.00
#
_symmetry.space_group_name_H-M   'P 1'
#
loop_
_entity.id
_entity.type
_entity.pdbx_description
1 polymer ?
#
loop_
_entity_poly.entity_id
_entity_poly.type
_entity_poly.pdbx_seq_one_letter_code
_entity_poly.pdbx_strand_id
1 'polypeptide(L)'
;MKRGDGGSVRQKAVCDQLNFESSDIFGTQEVLVDQLHDMQRRMPEYATLGVGRDDGKEAGEDSAIFYKKARLKLLDTPDFGNVPDLGF
;
A
#
# COMPACT_ATOMS: atom_id res chain seq x y z
N MET A 1 26.57 -13.65 7.10
CA MET A 1 25.93 -12.49 7.78
C MET A 1 24.64 -12.18 7.03
N LYS A 2 23.48 -12.66 7.50
CA LYS A 2 22.18 -12.32 6.87
C LYS A 2 21.78 -10.92 7.34
N ARG A 3 21.79 -9.95 6.43
CA ARG A 3 21.06 -8.69 6.61
C ARG A 3 19.64 -8.95 6.10
N GLY A 4 18.59 -8.81 6.92
CA GLY A 4 17.23 -8.83 6.35
C GLY A 4 16.01 -9.18 7.22
N ASP A 5 16.07 -9.26 8.55
CA ASP A 5 14.95 -9.89 9.29
C ASP A 5 14.00 -8.88 9.98
N GLY A 6 14.38 -7.60 10.10
CA GLY A 6 13.60 -6.61 10.86
C GLY A 6 12.38 -6.05 10.12
N GLY A 7 12.45 -5.95 8.78
CA GLY A 7 11.35 -5.45 7.96
C GLY A 7 10.18 -6.43 7.90
N SER A 8 10.47 -7.71 7.62
CA SER A 8 9.46 -8.75 7.48
C SER A 8 8.73 -9.07 8.79
N VAL A 9 9.44 -9.04 9.93
CA VAL A 9 8.82 -9.24 11.26
C VAL A 9 7.87 -8.10 11.60
N ARG A 10 8.29 -6.84 11.41
CA ARG A 10 7.43 -5.67 11.65
C ARG A 10 6.23 -5.66 10.72
N GLN A 11 6.44 -5.96 9.44
CA GLN A 11 5.36 -6.02 8.46
C GLN A 11 4.30 -7.07 8.84
N LYS A 12 4.73 -8.26 9.29
CA LYS A 12 3.79 -9.27 9.78
C LYS A 12 2.95 -8.73 10.93
N ALA A 13 3.58 -8.12 11.93
CA ALA A 13 2.87 -7.57 13.09
C ALA A 13 1.86 -6.47 12.69
N VAL A 14 2.23 -5.60 11.74
CA VAL A 14 1.33 -4.56 11.22
C VAL A 14 0.13 -5.17 10.50
N CYS A 15 0.33 -6.15 9.61
CA CYS A 15 -0.78 -6.82 8.93
C CYS A 15 -1.70 -7.54 9.91
N ASP A 16 -1.15 -8.21 10.93
CA ASP A 16 -1.93 -8.91 11.94
C ASP A 16 -2.79 -7.91 12.74
N GLN A 17 -2.23 -6.75 13.12
CA GLN A 17 -2.98 -5.71 13.81
C GLN A 17 -4.11 -5.14 12.95
N LEU A 18 -3.84 -4.80 11.68
CA LEU A 18 -4.85 -4.25 10.77
C LEU A 18 -6.00 -5.23 10.51
N ASN A 19 -5.69 -6.52 10.40
CA ASN A 19 -6.69 -7.57 10.28
C ASN A 19 -7.52 -7.72 11.56
N PHE A 20 -6.89 -7.66 12.74
CA PHE A 20 -7.57 -7.72 14.03
C PHE A 20 -8.53 -6.55 14.23
N GLU A 21 -8.08 -5.32 13.98
CA GLU A 21 -8.96 -4.14 14.09
C GLU A 21 -9.98 -4.04 12.97
N SER A 22 -9.75 -4.77 11.89
CA SER A 22 -10.71 -4.93 10.81
C SER A 22 -11.16 -3.57 10.24
N SER A 23 -10.20 -2.65 10.08
CA SER A 23 -10.47 -1.32 9.53
C SER A 23 -11.07 -1.41 8.14
N ASP A 24 -12.04 -0.56 7.81
CA ASP A 24 -12.67 -0.61 6.49
C ASP A 24 -11.78 0.01 5.40
N ILE A 25 -10.97 1.00 5.78
CA ILE A 25 -10.02 1.71 4.93
C ILE A 25 -8.83 2.20 5.77
N PHE A 26 -7.62 2.19 5.21
CA PHE A 26 -6.43 2.80 5.80
C PHE A 26 -5.40 3.14 4.73
N GLY A 27 -4.48 4.05 5.06
CA GLY A 27 -3.34 4.41 4.21
C GLY A 27 -2.02 3.88 4.77
N THR A 28 -1.05 3.68 3.89
CA THR A 28 0.34 3.31 4.21
C THR A 28 1.29 4.29 3.56
N GLN A 29 2.43 4.59 4.19
CA GLN A 29 3.47 5.49 3.68
C GLN A 29 4.83 4.76 3.65
N GLU A 30 5.72 5.19 2.76
CA GLU A 30 7.10 4.70 2.63
C GLU A 30 7.17 3.17 2.36
N VAL A 31 6.18 2.62 1.66
CA VAL A 31 6.12 1.17 1.39
C VAL A 31 6.84 0.89 0.08
N LEU A 32 7.88 0.05 0.12
CA LEU A 32 8.53 -0.44 -1.12
C LEU A 32 7.63 -1.45 -1.83
N VAL A 33 7.74 -1.54 -3.16
CA VAL A 33 6.91 -2.43 -4.00
C VAL A 33 6.85 -3.88 -3.50
N ASP A 34 7.97 -4.46 -3.08
CA ASP A 34 8.00 -5.83 -2.54
C ASP A 34 7.22 -5.96 -1.23
N GLN A 35 7.29 -4.94 -0.37
CA GLN A 35 6.53 -4.90 0.88
C GLN A 35 5.04 -4.74 0.61
N LEU A 36 4.66 -3.88 -0.34
CA LEU A 36 3.28 -3.70 -0.78
C LEU A 36 2.69 -5.04 -1.27
N HIS A 37 3.43 -5.75 -2.13
CA HIS A 37 3.03 -7.08 -2.61
C HIS A 37 2.87 -8.10 -1.47
N ASP A 38 3.78 -8.09 -0.48
CA ASP A 38 3.64 -8.95 0.70
C ASP A 38 2.43 -8.59 1.56
N MET A 39 2.09 -7.30 1.71
CA MET A 39 0.90 -6.86 2.43
C MET A 39 -0.37 -7.32 1.70
N GLN A 40 -0.46 -7.12 0.38
CA GLN A 40 -1.59 -7.57 -0.44
C GLN A 40 -1.82 -9.07 -0.33
N ARG A 41 -0.75 -9.89 -0.36
CA ARG A 41 -0.84 -11.34 -0.15
C ARG A 41 -1.41 -11.71 1.22
N ARG A 42 -1.09 -10.94 2.26
CA ARG A 42 -1.52 -11.20 3.65
C ARG A 42 -2.89 -10.61 3.98
N MET A 43 -3.37 -9.68 3.17
CA MET A 43 -4.63 -8.96 3.40
C MET A 43 -5.57 -9.11 2.20
N PRO A 44 -5.95 -10.35 1.80
CA PRO A 44 -6.65 -10.63 0.55
C PRO A 44 -8.08 -10.06 0.50
N GLU A 45 -8.64 -9.61 1.62
CA GLU A 45 -9.97 -8.98 1.70
C GLU A 45 -9.95 -7.51 1.22
N TYR A 46 -8.77 -6.91 1.17
CA TYR A 46 -8.58 -5.53 0.77
C TYR A 46 -8.24 -5.43 -0.72
N ALA A 47 -8.69 -4.35 -1.35
CA ALA A 47 -8.13 -3.84 -2.59
C ALA A 47 -7.21 -2.66 -2.26
N THR A 48 -6.29 -2.34 -3.17
CA THR A 48 -5.30 -1.27 -2.98
C THR A 48 -5.35 -0.27 -4.12
N LEU A 49 -5.15 1.00 -3.79
CA LEU A 49 -4.94 2.09 -4.73
C LEU A 49 -3.65 2.82 -4.35
N GLY A 50 -2.76 3.06 -5.31
CA GLY A 50 -1.46 3.66 -5.07
C GLY A 50 -0.53 3.34 -6.23
N VAL A 51 0.50 4.15 -6.40
CA VAL A 51 1.57 3.92 -7.37
C VAL A 51 2.90 4.38 -6.77
N GLY A 52 4.00 3.80 -7.25
CA GLY A 52 5.34 4.23 -6.93
C GLY A 52 5.57 5.71 -7.28
N ARG A 53 6.11 6.48 -6.33
CA ARG A 53 6.26 7.94 -6.47
C ARG A 53 7.21 8.38 -7.57
N ASP A 54 8.15 7.51 -7.96
CA ASP A 54 9.23 7.90 -8.87
C ASP A 54 8.80 7.82 -10.35
N ASP A 55 7.86 6.93 -10.70
CA ASP A 55 7.44 6.70 -12.09
C ASP A 55 5.91 6.64 -12.29
N GLY A 56 5.12 6.85 -11.24
CA GLY A 56 3.67 6.72 -11.29
C GLY A 56 3.21 5.27 -11.54
N LYS A 57 4.06 4.28 -11.26
CA LYS A 57 3.78 2.85 -11.41
C LYS A 57 4.30 2.05 -10.20
N GLU A 58 5.55 1.63 -10.23
CA GLU A 58 6.14 0.71 -9.24
C GLU A 58 7.50 1.20 -8.71
N ALA A 59 8.10 2.24 -9.31
CA ALA A 59 9.40 2.73 -8.89
C ALA A 59 9.28 3.64 -7.65
N GLY A 60 10.20 3.43 -6.72
CA GLY A 60 10.27 4.19 -5.47
C GLY A 60 9.33 3.63 -4.39
N GLU A 61 8.96 4.52 -3.48
CA GLU A 61 8.05 4.22 -2.37
C GLU A 61 6.61 4.55 -2.77
N ASP A 62 5.66 3.77 -2.27
CA ASP A 62 4.22 3.94 -2.48
C ASP A 62 3.57 4.61 -1.25
N SER A 63 2.52 5.39 -1.52
CA SER A 63 1.54 5.87 -0.54
C SER A 63 0.20 5.20 -0.77
N ALA A 64 0.12 3.89 -0.49
CA ALA A 64 -1.02 3.07 -0.86
C ALA A 64 -2.20 3.22 0.11
N ILE A 65 -3.41 3.20 -0.44
CA ILE A 65 -4.70 3.14 0.27
C ILE A 65 -5.25 1.72 0.13
N PHE A 66 -5.51 1.07 1.26
CA PHE A 66 -6.17 -0.24 1.34
C PHE A 66 -7.62 -0.06 1.75
N TYR A 67 -8.55 -0.76 1.11
CA TYR A 67 -9.98 -0.72 1.45
C TYR A 67 -10.66 -2.09 1.30
N LYS A 68 -11.60 -2.42 2.18
CA LYS A 68 -12.32 -3.70 2.14
C LYS A 68 -13.26 -3.78 0.94
N LYS A 69 -13.01 -4.75 0.06
CA LYS A 69 -13.80 -4.98 -1.16
C LYS A 69 -15.29 -5.22 -0.89
N ALA A 70 -15.61 -5.83 0.23
CA ALA A 70 -17.00 -6.15 0.61
C ALA A 70 -17.79 -4.94 1.13
N ARG A 71 -17.12 -3.84 1.49
CA ARG A 71 -17.75 -2.69 2.17
C ARG A 71 -17.66 -1.39 1.39
N LEU A 72 -16.63 -1.26 0.55
CA LEU A 72 -16.36 -0.04 -0.19
C LEU A 72 -16.22 -0.34 -1.68
N LYS A 73 -16.80 0.55 -2.48
CA LYS A 73 -16.70 0.54 -3.94
C LYS A 73 -15.87 1.74 -4.37
N LEU A 74 -14.83 1.49 -5.14
CA LEU A 74 -14.08 2.54 -5.81
C LEU A 74 -14.97 3.16 -6.90
N LEU A 75 -15.22 4.47 -6.81
CA LEU A 75 -16.06 5.19 -7.76
C LEU A 75 -15.25 5.80 -8.90
N ASP A 76 -14.04 6.26 -8.59
CA ASP A 76 -13.13 6.87 -9.53
C ASP A 76 -11.68 6.64 -9.07
N THR A 77 -10.75 6.65 -10.02
CA THR A 77 -9.30 6.51 -9.78
C THR A 77 -8.59 7.78 -10.22
N PRO A 78 -7.70 8.36 -9.40
CA PRO A 78 -6.86 9.46 -9.83
C PRO A 78 -6.07 9.08 -11.09
N ASP A 79 -5.94 10.03 -12.01
CA ASP A 79 -4.94 9.92 -13.07
C ASP A 79 -3.56 10.24 -12.47
N PHE A 80 -2.80 9.19 -12.17
CA PHE A 80 -1.46 9.32 -11.60
C PHE A 80 -0.39 9.78 -12.62
N GLY A 81 -0.71 9.79 -13.92
CA GLY A 81 0.23 10.14 -14.99
C GLY A 81 0.17 11.60 -15.45
N ASN A 82 -0.92 12.32 -15.13
CA ASN A 82 -1.15 13.71 -15.54
C ASN A 82 -1.22 14.67 -14.34
N VAL A 83 -0.33 14.53 -13.37
CA VAL A 83 -0.07 15.63 -12.43
C VAL A 83 0.88 16.59 -13.15
N PRO A 84 0.41 17.76 -13.66
CA PRO A 84 1.34 18.76 -14.14
C PRO A 84 2.30 19.08 -12.99
N ASP A 85 3.59 19.15 -13.30
CA ASP A 85 4.63 19.56 -12.36
C ASP A 85 4.24 20.93 -11.79
N LEU A 86 3.59 20.92 -10.62
CA LEU A 86 3.30 22.10 -9.84
C LEU A 86 4.61 22.41 -9.12
N GLY A 87 5.54 22.99 -9.87
CA GLY A 87 6.84 23.41 -9.36
C GLY A 87 6.66 24.19 -8.06
N PHE A 88 7.10 23.58 -6.97
CA PHE A 88 7.37 24.21 -5.69
C PHE A 88 8.88 24.26 -5.50
#